data_AF-A0A7K0P549-F1
#
_entry.id   AF-A0A7K0P549-F1
#
_cell.length_a   1.000
_cell.length_b   1.000
_cell.length_c   1.000
_cell.angle_alpha   90.00
_cell.angle_beta   90.00
_cell.angle_gamma   90.00
#
_symmetry.space_group_name_H-M   'P 1'
#
loop_
_entity.id
_entity.type
_entity.pdbx_description
1 polymer ?
#
loop_
_entity_poly.entity_id
_entity_poly.type
_entity_poly.pdbx_seq_one_letter_code
_entity_poly.pdbx_strand_id
1 'polypeptide(L)'
;MALMLPDRPFIALGVIAGIEGIALIGYAAFEAFEGIRIGATGPSAVSSGPALLLQILILAAFGAALVLVGSGWLRVRRWARAPFVLAQLIALVIGFPLISAVGGVERGAGLALVVLAVIGIVLVFTPAVTRSLTESSD
;
A
#
# COMPACT_ATOMS: atom_id res chain seq x y z
N MET A 1 -25.09 14.30 10.36
CA MET A 1 -24.38 14.19 9.07
C MET A 1 -24.49 12.74 8.61
N ALA A 2 -25.44 12.43 7.74
CA ALA A 2 -25.66 11.06 7.28
C ALA A 2 -24.47 10.63 6.43
N LEU A 3 -23.75 9.61 6.89
CA LEU A 3 -22.64 9.01 6.18
C LEU A 3 -23.22 8.21 5.00
N MET A 4 -23.42 8.85 3.84
CA MET A 4 -23.71 8.12 2.62
C MET A 4 -22.55 7.15 2.37
N LEU A 5 -22.84 5.85 2.39
CA LEU A 5 -21.84 4.83 2.13
C LEU A 5 -21.37 4.97 0.68
N PRO A 6 -20.06 4.98 0.41
CA PRO A 6 -19.53 5.08 -0.94
C PRO A 6 -19.98 3.89 -1.79
N ASP A 7 -20.04 4.08 -3.11
CA ASP A 7 -20.30 2.96 -4.00
C ASP A 7 -19.24 1.86 -3.82
N ARG A 8 -19.64 0.62 -4.10
CA ARG A 8 -18.80 -0.59 -3.98
C ARG A 8 -17.35 -0.44 -4.49
N PRO A 9 -17.06 0.17 -5.66
CA PRO A 9 -15.67 0.34 -6.11
C PRO A 9 -14.85 1.25 -5.19
N PHE A 10 -15.43 2.31 -4.63
CA PHE A 10 -14.73 3.21 -3.70
C PHE A 10 -14.40 2.51 -2.38
N ILE A 11 -15.32 1.67 -1.88
CA ILE A 11 -15.06 0.83 -0.71
C ILE A 11 -13.91 -0.14 -1.00
N ALA A 12 -13.94 -0.84 -2.15
CA ALA A 12 -12.88 -1.77 -2.52
C ALA A 12 -11.51 -1.08 -2.63
N LEU A 13 -11.43 0.07 -3.29
CA LEU A 13 -10.21 0.88 -3.39
C LEU A 13 -9.72 1.34 -2.00
N GLY A 14 -10.64 1.78 -1.15
CA GLY A 14 -10.34 2.16 0.23
C GLY A 14 -9.77 1.00 1.05
N VAL A 15 -10.38 -0.19 0.92
CA VAL A 15 -9.95 -1.42 1.61
C VAL A 15 -8.59 -1.89 1.11
N ILE A 16 -8.35 -1.91 -0.21
CA ILE A 16 -7.04 -2.28 -0.79
C ILE A 16 -5.94 -1.37 -0.22
N ALA A 17 -6.12 -0.05 -0.32
CA ALA A 17 -5.15 0.91 0.22
C ALA A 17 -4.96 0.77 1.73
N GLY A 18 -6.05 0.52 2.46
CA GLY A 18 -6.00 0.31 3.91
C GLY A 18 -5.23 -0.95 4.30
N ILE A 19 -5.48 -2.08 3.63
CA ILE A 19 -4.78 -3.35 3.88
C ILE A 19 -3.29 -3.19 3.59
N GLU A 20 -2.93 -2.63 2.44
CA GLU A 20 -1.53 -2.41 2.07
C GLU A 20 -0.83 -1.45 3.03
N GLY A 21 -1.51 -0.36 3.40
CA GLY A 21 -0.97 0.61 4.35
C GLY A 21 -0.74 0.03 5.74
N ILE A 22 -1.70 -0.74 6.25
CA ILE A 22 -1.57 -1.44 7.54
C ILE A 22 -0.47 -2.51 7.47
N ALA A 23 -0.37 -3.25 6.37
CA ALA A 23 0.69 -4.23 6.18
C ALA A 23 2.08 -3.60 6.22
N LEU A 24 2.28 -2.44 5.57
CA LEU A 24 3.56 -1.71 5.60
C LEU A 24 3.90 -1.20 7.00
N ILE A 25 2.91 -0.68 7.75
CA ILE A 25 3.12 -0.25 9.13
C ILE A 25 3.48 -1.44 10.02
N GLY A 26 2.77 -2.57 9.87
CA GLY A 26 3.06 -3.81 10.58
C GLY A 26 4.47 -4.33 10.27
N TYR A 27 4.87 -4.29 9.00
CA TYR A 27 6.21 -4.68 8.58
C TYR A 27 7.30 -3.73 9.13
N ALA A 28 7.05 -2.42 9.17
CA ALA A 28 7.94 -1.46 9.81
C ALA A 28 8.11 -1.72 11.31
N ALA A 29 7.03 -2.08 12.01
CA ALA A 29 7.08 -2.43 13.43
C ALA A 29 7.84 -3.74 13.67
N PHE A 30 7.66 -4.72 12.78
CA PHE A 30 8.40 -5.98 12.80
C PHE A 30 9.91 -5.75 12.62
N GLU A 31 10.32 -4.99 11.59
CA GLU A 31 11.72 -4.61 11.33
C GLU A 31 12.34 -3.84 12.50
N ALA A 32 11.59 -2.95 13.15
CA ALA A 32 12.05 -2.26 14.35
C ALA A 32 12.33 -3.23 15.51
N PHE A 33 11.44 -4.21 15.71
CA PHE A 33 11.60 -5.21 16.76
C PHE A 33 12.78 -6.15 16.49
N GLU A 34 12.88 -6.67 15.26
CA GLU A 34 13.99 -7.53 14.83
C GLU A 34 15.33 -6.80 14.86
N GLY A 35 15.35 -5.53 14.42
CA GLY A 35 16.52 -4.66 14.51
C GLY A 35 17.07 -4.49 15.93
N ILE A 36 16.19 -4.45 16.94
CA ILE A 36 16.58 -4.40 18.35
C ILE A 36 17.07 -5.76 18.85
N ARG A 37 16.45 -6.85 18.39
CA ARG A 37 16.69 -8.22 18.88
C ARG A 37 17.95 -8.86 18.30
N ILE A 38 18.14 -8.71 17.00
CA ILE A 38 19.16 -9.43 16.22
C ILE A 38 20.15 -8.45 15.56
N GLY A 39 19.79 -7.18 15.45
CA GLY A 39 20.58 -6.18 14.72
C GLY A 39 20.28 -6.22 13.23
N ALA A 40 21.06 -5.47 12.45
CA ALA A 40 20.84 -5.37 11.02
C ALA A 40 21.23 -6.68 10.30
N THR A 41 20.24 -7.36 9.73
CA THR A 41 20.40 -8.63 9.01
C THR A 41 20.37 -8.37 7.49
N GLY A 42 21.53 -8.40 6.86
CA GLY A 42 21.66 -8.17 5.42
C GLY A 42 23.11 -8.04 4.98
N PRO A 43 23.37 -7.85 3.67
CA PRO A 43 24.72 -7.61 3.17
C PRO A 43 25.35 -6.41 3.88
N SER A 44 26.60 -6.53 4.32
CA SER A 44 27.30 -5.49 5.10
C SER A 44 27.38 -4.12 4.39
N ALA A 45 27.27 -4.10 3.06
CA ALA A 45 27.24 -2.88 2.26
C ALA A 45 26.00 -2.00 2.50
N VAL A 46 24.88 -2.58 2.95
CA VAL A 46 23.61 -1.87 3.19
C VAL A 46 23.05 -2.11 4.59
N SER A 47 23.64 -3.03 5.35
CA SER A 47 23.25 -3.38 6.70
C SER A 47 23.92 -2.46 7.72
N SER A 48 23.31 -1.29 7.96
CA SER A 48 23.75 -0.31 8.96
C SER A 48 22.57 0.22 9.76
N GLY A 49 22.83 0.64 11.00
CA GLY A 49 21.79 1.24 11.87
C GLY A 49 21.02 2.40 11.20
N PRO A 50 21.70 3.37 10.55
CA PRO A 50 21.03 4.44 9.82
C PRO A 50 20.18 3.94 8.64
N ALA A 51 20.64 2.94 7.89
CA ALA A 51 19.89 2.38 6.77
C ALA A 51 18.61 1.67 7.24
N LEU A 52 18.72 0.88 8.32
CA LEU A 52 17.57 0.23 8.94
C LEU A 52 16.55 1.25 9.45
N LEU A 53 17.00 2.30 10.14
CA LEU A 53 16.13 3.36 10.61
C LEU A 53 15.40 4.04 9.45
N LEU A 54 16.13 4.38 8.38
CA LEU A 54 15.53 5.00 7.20
C LEU A 54 14.49 4.09 6.54
N GLN A 55 14.78 2.79 6.41
CA GLN A 55 13.81 1.81 5.91
C GLN A 55 12.53 1.78 6.75
N ILE A 56 12.65 1.70 8.07
CA ILE A 56 11.50 1.71 8.99
C ILE A 56 10.67 2.99 8.80
N LEU A 57 11.32 4.15 8.74
CA LEU A 57 10.64 5.43 8.56
C LEU A 57 9.93 5.53 7.20
N ILE A 58 10.58 5.07 6.12
CA ILE A 58 9.98 5.06 4.79
C ILE A 58 8.75 4.15 4.77
N LEU A 59 8.85 2.93 5.30
CA LEU A 59 7.74 1.98 5.35
C LEU A 59 6.57 2.51 6.17
N ALA A 60 6.84 3.06 7.36
CA ALA A 60 5.81 3.64 8.22
C ALA A 60 5.13 4.86 7.56
N ALA A 61 5.91 5.77 6.95
CA ALA A 61 5.38 6.93 6.28
C ALA A 61 4.55 6.54 5.04
N PHE A 62 5.04 5.60 4.24
CA PHE A 62 4.33 5.12 3.05
C PHE A 62 3.06 4.37 3.42
N GLY A 63 3.10 3.55 4.47
CA GLY A 63 1.93 2.87 5.02
C GLY A 63 0.89 3.85 5.55
N ALA A 64 1.30 4.86 6.33
CA ALA A 64 0.40 5.90 6.81
C ALA A 64 -0.23 6.72 5.67
N ALA A 65 0.56 7.04 4.65
CA ALA A 65 0.05 7.72 3.45
C ALA A 65 -0.99 6.86 2.72
N LEU A 66 -0.79 5.54 2.62
CA LEU A 66 -1.76 4.62 2.03
C LEU A 66 -3.06 4.51 2.83
N VAL A 67 -2.99 4.49 4.17
CA VAL A 67 -4.18 4.54 5.03
C VAL A 67 -4.95 5.86 4.82
N LEU A 68 -4.24 6.97 4.65
CA LEU A 68 -4.83 8.28 4.32
C LEU A 68 -5.50 8.26 2.94
N VAL A 69 -4.85 7.66 1.95
CA VAL A 69 -5.41 7.45 0.59
C VAL A 69 -6.67 6.59 0.66
N GLY A 70 -6.66 5.51 1.46
CA GLY A 70 -7.85 4.68 1.69
C GLY A 70 -9.00 5.48 2.27
N SER A 71 -8.72 6.33 3.26
CA SER A 71 -9.69 7.29 3.80
C SER A 71 -10.17 8.31 2.76
N GLY A 72 -9.30 8.70 1.83
CA GLY A 72 -9.61 9.54 0.68
C GLY A 72 -10.62 8.89 -0.27
N TRP A 73 -10.44 7.59 -0.58
CA TRP A 73 -11.39 6.81 -1.38
C TRP A 73 -12.75 6.66 -0.71
N LEU A 74 -12.78 6.38 0.60
CA LEU A 74 -14.02 6.32 1.37
C LEU A 74 -14.77 7.67 1.46
N ARG A 75 -14.09 8.77 1.13
CA ARG A 75 -14.67 10.12 1.06
C ARG A 75 -14.80 10.63 -0.37
N VAL A 76 -14.63 9.74 -1.36
CA VAL A 76 -14.76 10.02 -2.80
C VAL A 76 -13.89 11.22 -3.24
N ARG A 77 -12.67 11.35 -2.69
CA ARG A 77 -11.80 12.49 -2.96
C ARG A 77 -10.92 12.26 -4.19
N ARG A 78 -10.99 13.17 -5.17
CA ARG A 78 -10.21 13.10 -6.43
C ARG A 78 -8.71 13.04 -6.25
N TRP A 79 -8.16 13.71 -5.23
CA TRP A 79 -6.71 13.69 -4.96
C TRP A 79 -6.19 12.31 -4.59
N ALA A 80 -7.03 11.37 -4.12
CA ALA A 80 -6.60 10.03 -3.73
C ALA A 80 -6.16 9.17 -4.93
N ARG A 81 -6.60 9.52 -6.15
CA ARG A 81 -6.36 8.72 -7.36
C ARG A 81 -4.89 8.61 -7.73
N ALA A 82 -4.20 9.75 -7.86
CA ALA A 82 -2.80 9.79 -8.27
C ALA A 82 -1.85 9.04 -7.32
N PRO A 83 -1.86 9.29 -5.98
CA PRO A 83 -1.00 8.55 -5.06
C PRO A 83 -1.37 7.08 -4.96
N PHE A 84 -2.66 6.71 -5.11
CA PHE A 84 -3.06 5.30 -5.16
C PHE A 84 -2.46 4.57 -6.36
N VAL A 85 -2.58 5.12 -7.57
CA VAL A 85 -2.02 4.49 -8.78
C VAL A 85 -0.50 4.33 -8.65
N LEU A 86 0.18 5.36 -8.13
CA LEU A 86 1.63 5.28 -7.87
C LEU A 86 1.97 4.15 -6.91
N ALA A 87 1.23 4.01 -5.80
CA ALA A 87 1.44 2.94 -4.85
C ALA A 87 1.23 1.56 -5.48
N GLN A 88 0.21 1.39 -6.33
CA GLN A 88 -0.03 0.11 -7.01
C GLN A 88 1.08 -0.24 -8.01
N LEU A 89 1.63 0.74 -8.73
CA LEU A 89 2.78 0.50 -9.61
C LEU A 89 4.02 0.07 -8.81
N ILE A 90 4.28 0.71 -7.67
CA ILE A 90 5.37 0.32 -6.76
C ILE A 90 5.11 -1.09 -6.20
N ALA A 91 3.88 -1.40 -5.82
CA ALA A 91 3.47 -2.70 -5.33
C ALA A 91 3.70 -3.80 -6.37
N LEU A 92 3.46 -3.54 -7.66
CA LEU A 92 3.79 -4.49 -8.74
C LEU A 92 5.31 -4.68 -8.91
N VAL A 93 6.08 -3.58 -8.88
CA VAL A 93 7.55 -3.62 -8.99
C VAL A 93 8.18 -4.45 -7.86
N ILE A 94 7.64 -4.34 -6.64
CA ILE A 94 8.14 -5.06 -5.47
C ILE A 94 7.57 -6.49 -5.43
N GLY A 95 6.27 -6.66 -5.68
CA GLY A 95 5.56 -7.93 -5.52
C GLY A 95 6.02 -9.00 -6.50
N PHE A 96 6.36 -8.62 -7.73
CA PHE A 96 6.78 -9.58 -8.75
C PHE A 96 8.07 -10.35 -8.39
N PRO A 97 9.17 -9.68 -7.95
CA PRO A 97 10.33 -10.37 -7.37
C PRO A 97 9.98 -11.26 -6.17
N LEU A 98 9.08 -10.83 -5.29
CA LEU A 98 8.68 -11.60 -4.10
C LEU A 98 8.01 -12.94 -4.45
N ILE A 99 7.26 -13.00 -5.55
CA ILE A 99 6.66 -14.27 -6.02
C ILE A 99 7.73 -15.32 -6.36
N SER A 100 8.93 -14.87 -6.71
CA SER A 100 10.07 -15.74 -7.03
C SER A 100 10.92 -16.10 -5.80
N ALA A 101 10.55 -15.62 -4.62
CA ALA A 101 11.25 -15.95 -3.37
C ALA A 101 11.16 -17.45 -3.05
N VAL A 102 12.21 -17.98 -2.44
CA VAL A 102 12.30 -19.38 -2.01
C VAL A 102 11.37 -19.66 -0.83
N GLY A 103 11.17 -18.67 0.05
CA GLY A 103 10.31 -18.79 1.22
C GLY A 103 8.81 -18.69 0.88
N GLY A 104 8.01 -19.51 1.56
CA GLY A 104 6.57 -19.59 1.31
C GLY A 104 5.79 -18.35 1.75
N VAL A 105 6.26 -17.64 2.78
CA VAL A 105 5.61 -16.44 3.31
C VAL A 105 5.81 -15.26 2.36
N GLU A 106 7.04 -15.03 1.92
CA GLU A 106 7.42 -13.96 0.99
C GLU A 106 6.72 -14.16 -0.35
N ARG A 107 6.70 -15.40 -0.84
CA ARG A 107 5.99 -15.76 -2.07
C ARG A 107 4.48 -15.52 -1.97
N GLY A 108 3.87 -15.90 -0.84
CA GLY A 108 2.45 -15.65 -0.58
C GLY A 108 2.13 -14.16 -0.50
N ALA A 109 2.95 -13.39 0.21
CA ALA A 109 2.81 -11.94 0.32
C ALA A 109 2.97 -11.25 -1.05
N GLY A 110 3.97 -11.65 -1.85
CA GLY A 110 4.18 -11.14 -3.20
C GLY A 110 2.97 -11.40 -4.12
N LEU A 111 2.41 -12.61 -4.08
CA LEU A 111 1.22 -12.94 -4.86
C LEU A 111 0.02 -12.10 -4.43
N ALA A 112 -0.23 -11.98 -3.12
CA ALA A 112 -1.33 -11.17 -2.60
C ALA A 112 -1.18 -9.70 -3.02
N LEU A 113 0.03 -9.14 -2.90
CA LEU A 113 0.35 -7.77 -3.29
C LEU A 113 0.11 -7.53 -4.79
N VAL A 114 0.59 -8.42 -5.66
CA VAL A 114 0.37 -8.31 -7.11
C VAL A 114 -1.11 -8.39 -7.46
N VAL A 115 -1.85 -9.32 -6.86
CA VAL A 115 -3.30 -9.47 -7.10
C VAL A 115 -4.05 -8.21 -6.68
N LEU A 116 -3.79 -7.69 -5.47
CA LEU A 116 -4.42 -6.46 -4.99
C LEU A 116 -4.08 -5.26 -5.87
N ALA A 117 -2.84 -5.16 -6.34
CA ALA A 117 -2.42 -4.07 -7.18
C ALA A 117 -3.06 -4.08 -8.57
N VAL A 118 -3.15 -5.25 -9.21
CA VAL A 118 -3.87 -5.39 -10.49
C VAL A 118 -5.34 -5.03 -10.31
N ILE A 119 -6.00 -5.55 -9.27
CA ILE A 119 -7.41 -5.24 -8.98
C ILE A 119 -7.59 -3.74 -8.74
N GLY A 120 -6.73 -3.14 -7.91
CA GLY A 120 -6.76 -1.72 -7.61
C GLY A 120 -6.64 -0.85 -8.85
N ILE A 121 -5.66 -1.14 -9.72
CA ILE A 121 -5.48 -0.41 -10.99
C ILE A 121 -6.73 -0.53 -11.86
N VAL A 122 -7.23 -1.75 -12.07
CA VAL A 122 -8.43 -1.97 -12.90
C VAL A 122 -9.62 -1.19 -12.36
N LEU A 123 -9.87 -1.24 -11.05
CA LEU A 123 -10.99 -0.54 -10.41
C LEU A 123 -10.89 0.98 -10.55
N VAL A 124 -9.70 1.57 -10.37
CA VAL A 124 -9.49 3.02 -10.50
C VAL A 124 -9.86 3.54 -11.89
N PHE A 125 -9.62 2.75 -12.93
CA PHE A 125 -9.89 3.15 -14.32
C PHE A 125 -11.28 2.76 -14.81
N THR A 126 -12.15 2.24 -13.95
CA THR A 126 -13.55 1.98 -14.32
C THR A 126 -14.30 3.29 -14.63
N PRO A 127 -15.28 3.25 -15.57
CA PRO A 127 -16.09 4.42 -15.90
C PRO A 127 -16.86 4.97 -14.70
N ALA A 128 -17.30 4.10 -13.79
CA ALA A 128 -18.03 4.48 -12.59
C ALA A 128 -17.19 5.43 -11.71
N VAL A 129 -15.96 5.03 -11.38
CA VAL A 129 -15.05 5.85 -10.56
C VAL A 129 -14.69 7.15 -11.29
N THR A 130 -14.43 7.09 -12.59
CA THR A 130 -14.04 8.28 -13.36
C THR A 130 -15.16 9.32 -13.42
N ARG A 131 -16.41 8.90 -13.63
CA ARG A 131 -17.57 9.83 -13.68
C ARG A 131 -17.80 10.51 -12.33
N SER A 132 -17.84 9.74 -11.23
CA SER A 132 -18.08 10.29 -9.89
C SER A 132 -17.01 11.30 -9.45
N LEU A 133 -15.76 11.09 -9.83
CA LEU A 133 -14.68 12.04 -9.51
C LEU A 133 -14.77 13.35 -10.31
N THR A 134 -15.28 13.31 -11.55
CA THR A 134 -15.52 14.52 -12.35
C THR A 134 -16.71 15.30 -11.81
N GLU A 135 -17.83 14.64 -11.54
CA GLU A 135 -19.04 15.27 -10.97
C GLU A 135 -18.78 15.96 -9.62
N SER A 136 -17.86 15.43 -8.80
CA SER A 136 -17.46 16.07 -7.53
C SER A 136 -16.66 17.38 -7.69
N SER A 137 -16.27 17.75 -8.92
CA SER A 137 -15.45 18.94 -9.20
C SER A 137 -16.25 20.13 -9.75
N ASP A 138 -17.55 19.95 -10.00
CA ASP A 138 -18.50 20.99 -10.44
C ASP A 138 -19.32 21.52 -9.26
#